data_AF-A0A2E1KF22-F1
#
_entry.id   AF-A0A2E1KF22-F1
#
_cell.length_a   1.000
_cell.length_b   1.000
_cell.length_c   1.000
_cell.angle_alpha   90.00
_cell.angle_beta   90.00
_cell.angle_gamma   90.00
#
_symmetry.space_group_name_H-M   'P 1'
#
loop_
_entity.id
_entity.type
_entity.pdbx_description
1 polymer ?
#
loop_
_entity_poly.entity_id
_entity_poly.type
_entity_poly.pdbx_seq_one_letter_code
_entity_poly.pdbx_strand_id
1 'polypeptide(L)'
;MIIPQWLSTICFVNTYAILWSAMEVEIEGVDGGWAKNLPTDLCLGSNFTWYHVIMNGIVALSLSYSLRDRKLSEIVFYTSNWFLVEDFMWFMLNKGFGWENYTQEAIWWHGRFPWYLGMPLHNYVGAGVMWVAVELSNNHNLIKSALFSGATILGGILYGMR
;
A
#
# COMPACT_ATOMS: atom_id res chain seq x y z
N MET A 1 23.57 -8.06 18.21
CA MET A 1 23.39 -8.26 16.75
C MET A 1 22.95 -6.93 16.16
N ILE A 2 23.70 -6.39 15.20
CA ILE A 2 23.35 -5.12 14.55
C ILE A 2 22.39 -5.45 13.40
N ILE A 3 21.13 -5.02 13.49
CA ILE A 3 20.15 -5.22 12.42
C ILE A 3 20.50 -4.24 11.29
N PRO A 4 20.66 -4.70 10.03
CA PRO A 4 20.92 -3.82 8.91
C PRO A 4 19.82 -2.77 8.74
N GLN A 5 20.18 -1.52 8.46
CA GLN A 5 19.23 -0.41 8.38
C GLN A 5 18.15 -0.61 7.31
N TRP A 6 18.48 -1.24 6.17
CA TRP A 6 17.49 -1.55 5.13
C TRP A 6 16.41 -2.49 5.65
N LEU A 7 16.79 -3.46 6.49
CA LEU A 7 15.88 -4.46 7.05
C LEU A 7 14.97 -3.84 8.11
N SER A 8 15.53 -3.07 9.05
CA SER A 8 14.70 -2.39 10.05
C SER A 8 13.72 -1.39 9.41
N THR A 9 14.15 -0.70 8.35
CA THR A 9 13.30 0.26 7.63
C THR A 9 12.16 -0.43 6.89
N ILE A 10 12.44 -1.49 6.14
CA ILE A 10 11.36 -2.20 5.41
C ILE A 10 10.39 -2.90 6.38
N CYS A 11 10.89 -3.46 7.49
CA CYS A 11 10.03 -4.01 8.54
C CYS A 11 9.10 -2.93 9.10
N PHE A 12 9.65 -1.75 9.45
CA PHE A 12 8.85 -0.62 9.92
C PHE A 12 7.78 -0.21 8.90
N VAL A 13 8.17 0.00 7.64
CA VAL A 13 7.26 0.44 6.57
C VAL A 13 6.14 -0.59 6.33
N ASN A 14 6.49 -1.88 6.25
CA ASN A 14 5.50 -2.94 6.01
C ASN A 14 4.56 -3.12 7.20
N THR A 15 5.09 -3.13 8.43
CA THR A 15 4.25 -3.18 9.63
C THR A 15 3.33 -1.97 9.69
N TYR A 16 3.82 -0.78 9.38
CA TYR A 16 2.99 0.41 9.34
C TYR A 16 1.87 0.30 8.31
N ALA A 17 2.17 -0.14 7.08
CA ALA A 17 1.18 -0.37 6.04
C ALA A 17 0.11 -1.40 6.48
N ILE A 18 0.52 -2.56 7.00
CA ILE A 18 -0.41 -3.62 7.45
C ILE A 18 -1.32 -3.12 8.58
N LEU A 19 -0.76 -2.42 9.57
CA LEU A 19 -1.55 -1.86 10.67
C LEU A 19 -2.51 -0.77 10.17
N TRP A 20 -2.09 0.02 9.18
CA TRP A 20 -2.94 1.02 8.56
C TRP A 20 -4.11 0.35 7.84
N SER A 21 -3.87 -0.62 6.98
CA SER A 21 -4.91 -1.38 6.29
C SER A 21 -5.88 -2.06 7.25
N ALA A 22 -5.37 -2.68 8.32
CA ALA A 22 -6.23 -3.29 9.33
C ALA A 22 -7.15 -2.26 9.98
N MET A 23 -6.63 -1.07 10.30
CA MET A 23 -7.42 0.03 10.85
C MET A 23 -8.45 0.55 9.84
N GLU A 24 -8.11 0.67 8.56
CA GLU A 24 -9.06 1.08 7.52
C GLU A 24 -10.18 0.08 7.35
N VAL A 25 -9.90 -1.22 7.37
CA VAL A 25 -10.93 -2.26 7.30
C VAL A 25 -11.92 -2.14 8.45
N GLU A 26 -11.45 -1.86 9.68
CA GLU A 26 -12.33 -1.63 10.84
C GLU A 26 -13.15 -0.33 10.71
N ILE A 27 -12.63 0.68 10.01
CA ILE A 27 -13.33 1.95 9.78
C ILE A 27 -14.36 1.82 8.66
N GLU A 28 -13.96 1.31 7.49
CA GLU A 28 -14.80 1.24 6.29
C GLU A 28 -15.82 0.09 6.34
N GLY A 29 -15.48 -1.01 7.04
CA GLY A 29 -16.33 -2.18 7.20
C GLY A 29 -16.34 -3.13 5.99
N VAL A 30 -17.11 -4.22 6.11
CA VAL A 30 -17.15 -5.32 5.12
C VAL A 30 -17.79 -4.88 3.79
N ASP A 31 -18.82 -4.04 3.88
CA ASP A 31 -19.57 -3.54 2.71
C ASP A 31 -19.02 -2.19 2.20
N GLY A 32 -18.02 -1.64 2.88
CA GLY A 32 -17.42 -0.35 2.59
C GLY A 32 -16.07 -0.53 1.91
N GLY A 33 -15.98 0.02 0.71
CA GLY A 33 -14.70 0.36 0.10
C GLY A 33 -14.74 1.83 -0.26
N TRP A 34 -13.58 2.47 -0.20
CA TRP A 34 -13.43 3.86 -0.62
C TRP A 34 -14.28 4.83 0.22
N ALA A 35 -14.33 4.58 1.53
CA ALA A 35 -15.05 5.38 2.53
C ALA A 35 -16.55 5.63 2.24
N LYS A 36 -17.18 4.81 1.39
CA LYS A 36 -18.54 5.03 0.87
C LYS A 36 -19.61 5.19 1.95
N ASN A 37 -19.45 4.51 3.08
CA ASN A 37 -20.41 4.47 4.19
C ASN A 37 -20.04 5.41 5.34
N LEU A 38 -18.92 6.13 5.22
CA LEU A 38 -18.44 7.03 6.27
C LEU A 38 -19.12 8.40 6.15
N PRO A 39 -19.27 9.14 7.27
CA PRO A 39 -19.75 10.52 7.25
C PRO A 39 -18.65 11.47 6.74
N THR A 40 -18.25 11.32 5.48
CA THR A 40 -17.19 12.10 4.83
C THR A 40 -17.65 12.58 3.46
N ASP A 41 -17.30 13.84 3.12
CA ASP A 41 -17.66 14.42 1.83
C ASP A 41 -16.62 14.09 0.75
N LEU A 42 -17.07 14.16 -0.50
CA LEU A 42 -16.19 14.13 -1.67
C LEU A 42 -15.25 15.35 -1.65
N CYS A 43 -13.96 15.09 -1.82
CA CYS A 43 -12.94 16.09 -1.98
C CYS A 43 -12.97 16.62 -3.43
N LEU A 44 -13.19 17.93 -3.57
CA LEU A 44 -13.18 18.65 -4.86
C LEU A 44 -14.09 18.05 -5.94
N GLY A 45 -15.22 17.43 -5.54
CA GLY A 45 -16.17 16.80 -6.47
C GLY A 45 -15.62 15.55 -7.19
N SER A 46 -14.50 15.00 -6.72
CA SER A 46 -13.93 13.74 -7.22
C SER A 46 -14.51 12.54 -6.45
N ASN A 47 -14.18 11.31 -6.87
CA ASN A 47 -14.50 10.12 -6.07
C ASN A 47 -13.64 10.04 -4.78
N PHE A 48 -12.56 10.82 -4.67
CA PHE A 48 -11.70 10.86 -3.49
C PHE A 48 -12.40 11.62 -2.36
N THR A 49 -12.38 11.13 -1.13
CA THR A 49 -13.07 11.79 0.01
C THR A 49 -12.11 12.57 0.90
N TRP A 50 -12.63 13.43 1.77
CA TRP A 50 -11.80 14.10 2.79
C TRP A 50 -11.15 13.12 3.77
N TYR A 51 -11.80 12.00 4.05
CA TYR A 51 -11.17 10.88 4.76
C TYR A 51 -9.86 10.48 4.07
N HIS A 52 -9.89 10.26 2.76
CA HIS A 52 -8.70 9.89 1.99
C HIS A 52 -7.61 10.99 2.00
N VAL A 53 -7.98 12.27 1.95
CA VAL A 53 -7.02 13.38 2.06
C VAL A 53 -6.30 13.35 3.40
N ILE A 54 -7.06 13.20 4.49
CA ILE A 54 -6.53 13.24 5.85
C ILE A 54 -5.62 12.04 6.11
N MET A 55 -6.04 10.82 5.77
CA MET A 55 -5.20 9.62 5.92
C MET A 55 -3.88 9.76 5.16
N ASN A 56 -3.93 10.20 3.90
CA ASN A 56 -2.74 10.33 3.06
C ASN A 56 -1.83 11.43 3.59
N GLY A 57 -2.39 12.50 4.15
CA GLY A 57 -1.64 13.54 4.84
C GLY A 57 -0.89 12.99 6.08
N ILE A 58 -1.56 12.19 6.90
CA ILE A 58 -0.94 11.54 8.09
C ILE A 58 0.21 10.62 7.66
N VAL A 59 -0.03 9.78 6.65
CA VAL A 59 0.98 8.84 6.12
C VAL A 59 2.17 9.59 5.52
N ALA A 60 1.90 10.60 4.68
CA ALA A 60 2.96 11.40 4.06
C ALA A 60 3.82 12.10 5.10
N LEU A 61 3.21 12.69 6.14
CA LEU A 61 3.94 13.32 7.25
C LEU A 61 4.78 12.30 8.02
N SER A 62 4.18 11.16 8.39
CA SER A 62 4.81 10.12 9.19
C SER A 62 6.00 9.48 8.48
N LEU A 63 5.85 9.12 7.20
CA LEU A 63 6.92 8.55 6.39
C LEU A 63 8.00 9.58 6.07
N SER A 64 7.63 10.80 5.68
CA SER A 64 8.61 11.85 5.37
C SER A 64 9.45 12.18 6.60
N TYR A 65 8.84 12.25 7.78
CA TYR A 65 9.58 12.46 9.03
C TYR A 65 10.49 11.28 9.38
N SER A 66 9.99 10.05 9.25
CA SER A 66 10.74 8.83 9.61
C SER A 66 11.89 8.54 8.66
N LEU A 67 11.80 9.01 7.40
CA LEU A 67 12.77 8.78 6.34
C LEU A 67 13.58 10.03 5.97
N ARG A 68 13.48 11.12 6.76
CA ARG A 68 14.03 12.45 6.45
C ARG A 68 15.52 12.49 6.13
N ASP A 69 16.30 11.56 6.67
CA ASP A 69 17.76 11.49 6.47
C ASP A 69 18.16 10.67 5.22
N ARG A 70 17.17 10.21 4.43
CA ARG A 70 17.37 9.44 3.20
C ARG A 70 17.30 10.32 1.97
N LYS A 71 17.85 9.84 0.85
CA LYS A 71 17.68 10.48 -0.46
C LYS A 71 16.20 10.49 -0.85
N LEU A 72 15.79 11.50 -1.61
CA LEU A 72 14.42 11.60 -2.13
C LEU A 72 13.98 10.33 -2.88
N SER A 73 14.87 9.73 -3.68
CA SER A 73 14.57 8.47 -4.37
C SER A 73 14.30 7.32 -3.41
N GLU A 74 15.03 7.20 -2.30
CA GLU A 74 14.74 6.18 -1.28
C GLU A 74 13.40 6.46 -0.57
N ILE A 75 13.07 7.72 -0.32
CA ILE A 75 11.77 8.11 0.25
C ILE A 75 10.65 7.69 -0.70
N VAL A 76 10.77 8.04 -1.99
CA VAL A 76 9.81 7.63 -3.03
C VAL A 76 9.67 6.10 -3.10
N PHE A 77 10.78 5.37 -3.01
CA PHE A 77 10.75 3.90 -2.97
C PHE A 77 9.93 3.38 -1.78
N TYR A 78 10.24 3.81 -0.55
CA TYR A 78 9.57 3.31 0.65
C TYR A 78 8.12 3.75 0.74
N THR A 79 7.79 4.97 0.30
CA THR A 79 6.40 5.43 0.22
C THR A 79 5.61 4.66 -0.84
N SER A 80 6.18 4.39 -2.01
CA SER A 80 5.51 3.57 -3.03
C SER A 80 5.29 2.13 -2.55
N ASN A 81 6.30 1.56 -1.88
CA ASN A 81 6.17 0.25 -1.24
C ASN A 81 5.06 0.25 -0.18
N TRP A 82 4.99 1.30 0.65
CA TRP A 82 3.94 1.42 1.65
C TRP A 82 2.55 1.35 1.01
N PHE A 83 2.30 2.13 -0.06
CA PHE A 83 1.01 2.11 -0.75
C PHE A 83 0.68 0.75 -1.36
N LEU A 84 1.65 0.07 -1.97
CA LEU A 84 1.42 -1.26 -2.55
C LEU A 84 1.11 -2.33 -1.49
N VAL A 85 1.83 -2.30 -0.36
CA VAL A 85 1.58 -3.23 0.74
C VAL A 85 0.25 -2.91 1.41
N GLU A 86 -0.04 -1.64 1.63
CA GLU A 86 -1.27 -1.18 2.26
C GLU A 86 -2.48 -1.57 1.41
N ASP A 87 -2.54 -1.16 0.14
CA ASP A 87 -3.66 -1.47 -0.77
C ASP A 87 -3.90 -2.99 -0.86
N PHE A 88 -2.82 -3.76 -1.06
CA PHE A 88 -2.93 -5.21 -1.12
C PHE A 88 -3.46 -5.81 0.19
N MET A 89 -2.92 -5.39 1.33
CA MET A 89 -3.31 -5.93 2.63
C MET A 89 -4.72 -5.50 3.01
N TRP A 90 -5.17 -4.31 2.59
CA TRP A 90 -6.56 -3.86 2.76
C TRP A 90 -7.51 -4.88 2.14
N PHE A 91 -7.27 -5.29 0.89
CA PHE A 91 -8.11 -6.28 0.23
C PHE A 91 -8.07 -7.65 0.91
N MET A 92 -6.89 -8.10 1.32
CA MET A 92 -6.73 -9.43 1.93
C MET A 92 -7.30 -9.52 3.35
N LEU A 93 -7.26 -8.42 4.10
CA LEU A 93 -7.80 -8.35 5.45
C LEU A 93 -9.31 -8.08 5.46
N ASN A 94 -9.83 -7.40 4.44
CA ASN A 94 -11.26 -7.13 4.33
C ASN A 94 -12.04 -8.39 3.91
N LYS A 95 -12.89 -8.90 4.81
CA LYS A 95 -13.73 -10.09 4.56
C LYS A 95 -14.70 -9.93 3.38
N GLY A 96 -15.04 -8.70 3.00
CA GLY A 96 -15.90 -8.42 1.85
C GLY A 96 -15.18 -8.56 0.51
N PHE A 97 -13.85 -8.40 0.49
CA PHE A 97 -13.06 -8.44 -0.73
C PHE A 97 -12.22 -9.72 -0.80
N GLY A 98 -11.28 -9.91 0.12
CA GLY A 98 -10.49 -11.13 0.22
C GLY A 98 -9.89 -11.60 -1.10
N TRP A 99 -9.48 -12.87 -1.17
CA TRP A 99 -8.92 -13.44 -2.40
C TRP A 99 -9.97 -13.66 -3.49
N GLU A 100 -11.15 -14.16 -3.10
CA GLU A 100 -12.21 -14.54 -4.04
C GLU A 100 -12.82 -13.34 -4.76
N ASN A 101 -12.85 -12.16 -4.12
CA ASN A 101 -13.36 -10.93 -4.72
C ASN A 101 -12.24 -9.92 -5.04
N TYR A 102 -10.97 -10.36 -5.10
CA TYR A 102 -9.89 -9.55 -5.70
C TYR A 102 -9.95 -9.62 -7.22
N THR A 103 -11.02 -9.07 -7.79
CA THR A 103 -11.30 -9.09 -9.23
C THR A 103 -11.75 -7.73 -9.73
N GLN A 104 -11.62 -7.51 -11.03
CA GLN A 104 -12.04 -6.27 -11.69
C GLN A 104 -13.54 -6.01 -11.51
N GLU A 105 -14.35 -7.07 -11.47
CA GLU A 105 -15.80 -6.99 -11.35
C GLU A 105 -16.24 -6.61 -9.93
N ALA A 106 -15.59 -7.17 -8.91
CA ALA A 106 -15.93 -6.92 -7.51
C ALA A 106 -15.41 -5.56 -7.01
N ILE A 107 -14.24 -5.14 -7.49
CA ILE A 107 -13.60 -3.89 -7.05
C ILE A 107 -14.01 -2.76 -8.00
N TRP A 108 -15.24 -2.27 -7.81
CA TRP A 108 -15.91 -1.35 -8.74
C TRP A 108 -15.15 -0.04 -8.98
N TRP A 109 -14.38 0.46 -8.01
CA TRP A 109 -13.56 1.68 -8.20
C TRP A 109 -12.31 1.43 -9.04
N HIS A 110 -11.87 0.18 -9.17
CA HIS A 110 -10.84 -0.24 -10.13
C HIS A 110 -11.42 -0.86 -11.41
N GLY A 111 -12.73 -1.08 -11.48
CA GLY A 111 -13.39 -1.74 -12.61
C GLY A 111 -13.20 -1.04 -13.96
N ARG A 112 -12.93 0.28 -13.97
CA ARG A 112 -12.70 1.06 -15.20
C ARG A 112 -11.26 1.01 -15.72
N PHE A 113 -10.32 0.51 -14.92
CA PHE A 113 -8.91 0.46 -15.29
C PHE A 113 -8.55 -0.92 -15.82
N PRO A 114 -7.52 -1.04 -16.67
CA PRO A 114 -7.04 -2.35 -17.11
C PRO A 114 -6.50 -3.18 -15.95
N TRP A 115 -6.85 -4.47 -15.95
CA TRP A 115 -6.24 -5.47 -15.11
C TRP A 115 -5.34 -6.35 -15.97
N TYR A 116 -4.10 -6.54 -15.52
CA TYR A 116 -3.14 -7.43 -16.16
C TYR A 116 -2.77 -8.51 -15.16
N LEU A 117 -2.73 -9.77 -15.60
CA LEU A 117 -2.37 -10.92 -14.76
C LEU A 117 -3.07 -10.94 -13.38
N GLY A 118 -4.35 -10.53 -13.32
CA GLY A 118 -5.14 -10.53 -12.09
C GLY A 118 -4.86 -9.37 -11.13
N MET A 119 -4.10 -8.34 -11.52
CA MET A 119 -3.87 -7.14 -10.73
C MET A 119 -4.19 -5.87 -11.52
N PRO A 120 -4.65 -4.80 -10.86
CA PRO A 120 -4.93 -3.54 -11.54
C PRO A 120 -3.63 -2.83 -11.99
N LEU A 121 -3.70 -2.11 -13.12
CA LEU A 121 -2.56 -1.44 -13.76
C LEU A 121 -1.71 -0.59 -12.82
N HIS A 122 -2.33 0.08 -11.84
CA HIS A 122 -1.61 0.97 -10.91
C HIS A 122 -0.60 0.22 -10.04
N ASN A 123 -0.79 -1.07 -9.76
CA ASN A 123 0.20 -1.88 -9.03
C ASN A 123 1.50 -2.05 -9.82
N TYR A 124 1.38 -2.24 -11.14
CA TYR A 124 2.53 -2.28 -12.04
C TYR A 124 3.22 -0.92 -12.15
N VAL A 125 2.45 0.16 -12.19
CA VAL A 125 3.01 1.52 -12.18
C VAL A 125 3.77 1.77 -10.87
N GLY A 126 3.21 1.39 -9.73
CA GLY A 126 3.87 1.49 -8.42
C GLY A 126 5.19 0.70 -8.38
N ALA A 127 5.18 -0.54 -8.87
CA ALA A 127 6.40 -1.35 -8.98
C ALA A 127 7.45 -0.72 -9.92
N GLY A 128 7.01 -0.12 -11.04
CA GLY A 128 7.87 0.62 -11.95
C GLY A 128 8.49 1.87 -11.31
N VAL A 129 7.70 2.63 -10.54
CA VAL A 129 8.19 3.78 -9.75
C VAL A 129 9.24 3.33 -8.74
N MET A 130 9.00 2.22 -8.04
CA MET A 130 9.99 1.64 -7.13
C MET A 130 11.28 1.27 -7.87
N TRP A 131 11.18 0.64 -9.05
CA TRP A 131 12.36 0.28 -9.85
C TRP A 131 13.19 1.51 -10.24
N VAL A 132 12.55 2.55 -10.78
CA VAL A 132 13.22 3.82 -11.12
C VAL A 132 13.86 4.44 -9.88
N ALA A 133 13.19 4.39 -8.74
CA ALA A 133 13.72 4.89 -7.48
C ALA A 133 14.96 4.13 -7.01
N VAL A 134 15.03 2.80 -7.23
CA VAL A 134 16.25 2.00 -6.98
C VAL A 134 17.41 2.53 -7.81
N GLU A 135 17.23 2.66 -9.13
CA GLU A 135 18.28 3.14 -10.04
C GLU A 135 18.78 4.54 -9.66
N LEU A 136 17.85 5.47 -9.39
CA LEU A 136 18.19 6.84 -8.99
C LEU A 136 18.84 6.95 -7.61
N SER A 137 18.60 5.99 -6.72
CA SER A 137 19.22 5.97 -5.38
C SER A 137 20.67 5.50 -5.39
N ASN A 138 21.06 4.69 -6.39
CA ASN A 138 22.29 3.90 -6.41
C ASN A 138 22.49 3.07 -5.14
N ASN A 139 21.39 2.57 -4.54
CA ASN A 139 21.39 1.79 -3.32
C ASN A 139 20.73 0.42 -3.56
N HIS A 140 21.55 -0.58 -3.89
CA HIS A 140 21.07 -1.94 -4.15
C HIS A 140 20.42 -2.64 -2.95
N ASN A 141 20.55 -2.10 -1.72
CA ASN A 141 19.79 -2.65 -0.59
C ASN A 141 18.28 -2.44 -0.74
N LEU A 142 17.82 -1.48 -1.56
CA LEU A 142 16.40 -1.34 -1.88
C LEU A 142 15.84 -2.56 -2.63
N ILE A 143 16.66 -3.26 -3.42
CA ILE A 143 16.25 -4.52 -4.06
C ILE A 143 15.97 -5.57 -2.99
N LYS A 144 16.81 -5.65 -1.95
CA LYS A 144 16.57 -6.55 -0.80
C LYS A 144 15.29 -6.17 -0.05
N SER A 145 15.04 -4.88 0.13
CA SER A 145 13.79 -4.39 0.72
C SER A 145 12.58 -4.78 -0.13
N ALA A 146 12.65 -4.64 -1.47
CA ALA A 146 11.56 -5.05 -2.36
C ALA A 146 11.28 -6.56 -2.28
N LEU A 147 12.32 -7.39 -2.28
CA LEU A 147 12.19 -8.85 -2.14
C LEU A 147 11.58 -9.23 -0.78
N PHE A 148 12.02 -8.59 0.31
CA PHE A 148 11.46 -8.79 1.64
C PHE A 148 9.98 -8.39 1.70
N SER A 149 9.62 -7.30 1.01
CA SER A 149 8.25 -6.84 0.93
C SER A 149 7.35 -7.80 0.16
N GLY A 150 7.82 -8.30 -0.98
CA GLY A 150 7.14 -9.37 -1.71
C GLY A 150 6.92 -10.63 -0.85
N ALA A 151 7.91 -11.01 -0.03
CA ALA A 151 7.74 -12.12 0.92
C ALA A 151 6.71 -11.82 2.02
N THR A 152 6.60 -10.56 2.46
CA THR A 152 5.57 -10.13 3.43
C THR A 152 4.17 -10.25 2.84
N ILE A 153 4.00 -9.79 1.61
CA ILE A 153 2.76 -9.91 0.82
C ILE A 153 2.37 -11.39 0.65
N LEU A 154 3.33 -12.26 0.27
CA LEU A 154 3.12 -13.70 0.16
C LEU A 154 2.74 -14.35 1.50
N GLY A 155 3.32 -13.90 2.61
CA GLY A 155 2.91 -14.33 3.95
C GLY A 155 1.46 -13.94 4.27
N GLY A 156 1.06 -12.72 3.91
CA GLY A 156 -0.32 -12.24 4.01
C GLY A 156 -1.30 -13.08 3.17
N ILE A 157 -0.91 -13.42 1.93
CA ILE A 157 -1.68 -14.31 1.05
C ILE A 157 -1.96 -15.66 1.74
N LEU A 158 -0.93 -16.30 2.28
CA LEU A 158 -1.07 -17.61 2.92
C LEU A 158 -1.95 -17.56 4.19
N TYR A 159 -2.05 -16.40 4.85
CA TYR A 159 -2.95 -16.20 5.97
C TYR A 159 -4.39 -15.98 5.51
N GLY A 160 -4.62 -15.13 4.50
CA GLY A 160 -5.95 -14.81 3.97
C GLY A 160 -6.63 -15.94 3.20
N MET A 161 -5.90 -16.98 2.80
CA MET A 161 -6.45 -18.20 2.19
C MET A 161 -7.05 -19.20 3.22
N ARG A 162 -7.08 -18.85 4.51
CA ARG A 162 -7.67 -19.67 5.59
C ARG A 162 -9.05 -19.18 5.98
#